data_AF-A0A522WJB3-F1
#
_entry.id   AF-A0A522WJB3-F1
#
_cell.length_a   1.000
_cell.length_b   1.000
_cell.length_c   1.000
_cell.angle_alpha   90.00
_cell.angle_beta   90.00
_cell.angle_gamma   90.00
#
_symmetry.space_group_name_H-M   'P 1'
#
loop_
_entity.id
_entity.type
_entity.pdbx_description
1 polymer ?
#
loop_
_entity_poly.entity_id
_entity_poly.type
_entity_poly.pdbx_seq_one_letter_code
_entity_poly.pdbx_strand_id
1 'polypeptide(L)'
;GGTNAAFIKAKIDVLAHPGLVTDEESKLAAKNSVHFEITSRRSHALSNGHVGAMAKKHGVKLVIDTDTHSPGDLITDETAFKIILGAGLDKNDYDTIKSNAVNLLKKISTKHR
;
A
#
# COMPACT_ATOMS: atom_id res chain seq x y z
N GLY A 1 12.21 -14.03 3.27
CA GLY A 1 12.14 -12.83 2.41
C GLY A 1 12.79 -13.10 1.07
N GLY A 2 12.02 -13.60 0.10
CA GLY A 2 12.47 -13.79 -1.29
C GLY A 2 11.37 -13.43 -2.30
N THR A 3 10.11 -13.68 -1.91
CA THR A 3 8.92 -13.40 -2.70
C THR A 3 8.71 -11.90 -2.97
N ASN A 4 8.86 -11.04 -1.94
CA ASN A 4 8.71 -9.58 -2.09
C ASN A 4 9.71 -9.01 -3.10
N ALA A 5 11.00 -9.28 -2.91
CA ALA A 5 12.05 -8.81 -3.83
C ALA A 5 11.81 -9.28 -5.28
N ALA A 6 11.33 -10.50 -5.50
CA ALA A 6 11.01 -10.99 -6.84
C ALA A 6 9.88 -10.19 -7.48
N PHE A 7 8.78 -9.97 -6.77
CA PHE A 7 7.66 -9.16 -7.23
C PHE A 7 8.03 -7.69 -7.50
N ILE A 8 8.84 -7.10 -6.62
CA ILE A 8 9.34 -5.74 -6.78
C ILE A 8 10.23 -5.64 -8.05
N LYS A 9 11.09 -6.63 -8.30
CA LYS A 9 11.91 -6.69 -9.52
C LYS A 9 11.08 -6.87 -10.78
N ALA A 10 9.95 -7.57 -10.68
CA ALA A 10 8.98 -7.70 -11.76
C ALA A 10 8.17 -6.41 -12.02
N LYS A 11 8.37 -5.35 -11.22
CA LYS A 11 7.73 -4.03 -11.37
C LYS A 11 6.20 -4.10 -11.41
N ILE A 12 5.63 -4.92 -10.54
CA ILE A 12 4.18 -4.92 -10.30
C ILE A 12 3.71 -3.54 -9.81
N ASP A 13 2.43 -3.22 -9.99
CA ASP A 13 1.93 -1.91 -9.59
C ASP A 13 1.82 -1.75 -8.07
N VAL A 14 1.36 -2.80 -7.36
CA VAL A 14 1.14 -2.83 -5.92
C VAL A 14 1.64 -4.15 -5.34
N LEU A 15 2.44 -4.10 -4.28
CA LEU A 15 2.76 -5.25 -3.44
C LEU A 15 1.79 -5.29 -2.25
N ALA A 16 0.82 -6.21 -2.32
CA ALA A 16 -0.23 -6.39 -1.30
C ALA A 16 0.36 -6.85 0.03
N HIS A 17 -0.12 -6.27 1.13
CA HIS A 17 0.22 -6.48 2.53
C HIS A 17 1.63 -7.09 2.72
N PRO A 18 2.70 -6.33 2.45
CA PRO A 18 4.01 -6.89 2.18
C PRO A 18 4.71 -7.44 3.44
N GLY A 19 4.10 -7.23 4.62
CA GLY A 19 4.64 -7.69 5.89
C GLY A 19 5.87 -6.89 6.32
N LEU A 20 6.86 -7.60 6.86
CA LEU A 20 8.12 -7.03 7.31
C LEU A 20 9.10 -6.85 6.15
N VAL A 21 8.93 -5.76 5.40
CA VAL A 21 9.84 -5.35 4.32
C VAL A 21 11.17 -4.82 4.88
N THR A 22 12.25 -5.04 4.15
CA THR A 22 13.59 -4.55 4.47
C THR A 22 13.87 -3.16 3.88
N ASP A 23 14.96 -2.53 4.31
CA ASP A 23 15.43 -1.26 3.74
C ASP A 23 15.76 -1.42 2.24
N GLU A 24 16.38 -2.54 1.87
CA GLU A 24 16.75 -2.86 0.49
C GLU A 24 15.51 -3.03 -0.38
N GLU A 25 14.51 -3.79 0.10
CA GLU A 25 13.24 -3.98 -0.60
C GLU A 25 12.48 -2.67 -0.76
N SER A 26 12.45 -1.84 0.28
CA SER A 26 11.74 -0.55 0.25
C SER A 26 12.39 0.43 -0.72
N LYS A 27 13.72 0.56 -0.70
CA LYS A 27 14.46 1.38 -1.68
C LYS A 27 14.23 0.90 -3.10
N LEU A 28 14.24 -0.41 -3.31
CA LEU A 28 14.01 -1.00 -4.62
C LEU A 28 12.56 -0.75 -5.10
N ALA A 29 11.58 -0.85 -4.21
CA ALA A 29 10.18 -0.56 -4.51
C ALA A 29 9.97 0.89 -4.95
N ALA A 30 10.53 1.85 -4.22
CA ALA A 30 10.51 3.27 -4.59
C ALA A 30 11.12 3.49 -5.98
N LYS A 31 12.30 2.92 -6.23
CA LYS A 31 12.99 3.00 -7.54
C LYS A 31 12.14 2.42 -8.69
N ASN A 32 11.46 1.31 -8.44
CA ASN A 32 10.67 0.61 -9.44
C ASN A 32 9.22 1.10 -9.55
N SER A 33 8.85 2.15 -8.82
CA SER A 33 7.47 2.68 -8.77
C SER A 33 6.43 1.62 -8.34
N VAL A 34 6.84 0.70 -7.47
CA VAL A 34 5.98 -0.30 -6.83
C VAL A 34 5.37 0.32 -5.59
N HIS A 35 4.05 0.23 -5.42
CA HIS A 35 3.37 0.72 -4.23
C HIS A 35 3.34 -0.36 -3.15
N PHE A 36 3.31 0.03 -1.88
CA PHE A 36 2.96 -0.88 -0.78
C PHE A 36 1.51 -0.68 -0.35
N GLU A 37 0.87 -1.77 0.04
CA GLU A 37 -0.47 -1.75 0.60
C GLU A 37 -0.43 -1.62 2.13
N ILE A 38 -1.25 -0.71 2.66
CA ILE A 38 -1.76 -0.76 4.02
C ILE A 38 -3.11 -1.49 3.98
N THR A 39 -3.23 -2.60 4.73
CA THR A 39 -4.41 -3.46 4.64
C THR A 39 -5.38 -3.21 5.81
N SER A 40 -6.69 -3.25 5.56
CA SER A 40 -7.69 -3.31 6.63
C SER A 40 -7.92 -4.73 7.17
N ARG A 41 -7.36 -5.76 6.52
CA ARG A 41 -7.58 -7.15 6.90
C ARG A 41 -6.83 -7.50 8.19
N ARG A 42 -7.59 -7.81 9.24
CA ARG A 42 -7.08 -8.00 10.61
C ARG A 42 -5.91 -8.98 10.72
N SER A 43 -5.93 -10.08 9.95
CA SER A 43 -4.87 -11.10 9.97
C SER A 43 -3.51 -10.59 9.49
N HIS A 44 -3.50 -9.52 8.69
CA HIS A 44 -2.29 -8.98 8.04
C HIS A 44 -1.93 -7.57 8.51
N ALA A 45 -2.83 -6.91 9.24
CA ALA A 45 -2.68 -5.52 9.66
C ALA A 45 -1.61 -5.28 10.75
N LEU A 46 -1.10 -6.34 11.41
CA LEU A 46 -0.10 -6.22 12.48
C LEU A 46 1.18 -5.50 12.02
N SER A 47 1.55 -5.62 10.75
CA SER A 47 2.74 -4.96 10.19
C SER A 47 2.47 -3.58 9.60
N ASN A 48 1.23 -3.06 9.63
CA ASN A 48 0.90 -1.78 8.97
C ASN A 48 1.78 -0.62 9.45
N GLY A 49 2.07 -0.54 10.76
CA GLY A 49 2.98 0.47 11.30
C GLY A 49 4.39 0.38 10.72
N HIS A 50 4.92 -0.84 10.55
CA HIS A 50 6.21 -1.07 9.92
C HIS A 50 6.21 -0.66 8.44
N VAL A 51 5.18 -1.07 7.70
CA VAL A 51 5.02 -0.72 6.28
C VAL A 51 4.93 0.79 6.09
N GLY A 52 4.13 1.48 6.91
CA GLY A 52 4.01 2.94 6.90
C GLY A 52 5.35 3.64 7.18
N ALA A 53 6.07 3.20 8.21
CA ALA A 53 7.38 3.75 8.56
C ALA A 53 8.41 3.55 7.43
N MET A 54 8.47 2.36 6.84
CA MET A 54 9.40 2.06 5.75
C MET A 54 9.07 2.82 4.47
N ALA A 55 7.78 2.98 4.16
CA ALA A 55 7.33 3.77 3.04
C ALA A 55 7.73 5.24 3.19
N LYS A 56 7.52 5.85 4.37
CA LYS A 56 7.98 7.22 4.64
C LYS A 56 9.50 7.35 4.57
N LYS A 57 10.23 6.40 5.15
CA LYS A 57 11.70 6.42 5.20
C LYS A 57 12.33 6.40 3.80
N HIS A 58 11.74 5.64 2.86
CA HIS A 58 12.33 5.40 1.54
C HIS A 58 11.56 6.03 0.37
N GLY A 59 10.48 6.76 0.65
CA GLY A 59 9.66 7.39 -0.39
C GLY A 59 8.85 6.39 -1.22
N VAL A 60 8.46 5.25 -0.64
CA VAL A 60 7.57 4.30 -1.32
C VAL A 60 6.15 4.85 -1.28
N LYS A 61 5.48 4.85 -2.43
CA LYS A 61 4.06 5.24 -2.48
C LYS A 61 3.20 4.18 -1.84
N LEU A 62 2.13 4.61 -1.18
CA LEU A 62 1.19 3.74 -0.47
C LEU A 62 -0.17 3.71 -1.16
N VAL A 63 -0.87 2.59 -0.99
CA VAL A 63 -2.31 2.43 -1.24
C VAL A 63 -2.97 1.81 0.00
N ILE A 64 -4.28 1.96 0.13
CA ILE A 64 -5.08 1.23 1.11
C ILE A 64 -6.00 0.26 0.38
N ASP A 65 -6.02 -0.99 0.82
CA ASP A 65 -6.92 -2.02 0.31
C ASP A 65 -7.72 -2.63 1.46
N THR A 66 -8.93 -3.03 1.11
CA THR A 66 -9.91 -3.63 2.01
C THR A 66 -9.97 -5.16 1.90
N ASP A 67 -9.44 -5.75 0.82
CA ASP A 67 -9.58 -7.19 0.50
C ASP A 67 -11.05 -7.66 0.61
N THR A 68 -11.99 -6.82 0.14
CA THR A 68 -13.44 -7.03 0.25
C THR A 68 -13.88 -8.18 -0.64
N HIS A 69 -14.40 -9.25 -0.05
CA HIS A 69 -15.08 -10.34 -0.78
C HIS A 69 -16.58 -10.45 -0.43
N SER A 70 -17.06 -9.63 0.51
CA SER A 70 -18.44 -9.60 0.97
C SER A 70 -18.93 -8.15 1.20
N PRO A 71 -20.24 -7.84 1.07
CA PRO A 71 -20.76 -6.49 1.32
C PRO A 71 -20.47 -5.93 2.73
N GLY A 72 -20.23 -6.81 3.72
CA GLY A 72 -19.84 -6.45 5.08
C GLY A 72 -18.37 -6.04 5.26
N ASP A 73 -17.53 -6.21 4.22
CA ASP A 73 -16.10 -5.86 4.24
C ASP A 73 -15.83 -4.43 3.72
N LEU A 74 -16.87 -3.74 3.23
CA LEU A 74 -16.79 -2.34 2.81
C LEU A 74 -16.51 -1.44 4.02
N ILE A 75 -15.27 -0.98 4.14
CA ILE A 75 -14.91 0.00 5.17
C ILE A 75 -15.37 1.41 4.76
N THR A 76 -15.75 2.21 5.74
CA THR A 76 -16.04 3.64 5.53
C THR A 76 -14.75 4.45 5.35
N ASP A 77 -14.83 5.65 4.74
CA ASP A 77 -13.69 6.60 4.67
C ASP A 77 -13.13 6.91 6.07
N GLU A 78 -14.00 7.00 7.08
CA GLU A 78 -13.60 7.17 8.47
C GLU A 78 -12.78 5.98 9.00
N THR A 79 -13.20 4.75 8.68
CA THR A 79 -12.49 3.53 9.09
C THR A 79 -11.14 3.42 8.38
N ALA A 80 -11.10 3.69 7.08
CA ALA A 80 -9.88 3.76 6.29
C ALA A 80 -8.90 4.77 6.91
N PHE A 81 -9.38 5.96 7.26
CA PHE A 81 -8.56 6.98 7.89
C PHE A 81 -7.99 6.53 9.24
N LYS A 82 -8.80 5.89 10.11
CA LYS A 82 -8.33 5.33 11.38
C LYS A 82 -7.24 4.28 11.20
N ILE A 83 -7.33 3.43 10.18
CA ILE A 83 -6.31 2.43 9.85
C ILE A 83 -5.00 3.12 9.45
N ILE A 84 -5.08 4.16 8.60
CA ILE A 84 -3.91 4.94 8.19
C ILE A 84 -3.25 5.62 9.40
N LEU A 85 -4.04 6.23 10.30
CA LEU A 85 -3.52 6.77 11.55
C LEU A 85 -2.84 5.70 12.42
N GLY A 86 -3.45 4.51 12.53
CA GLY A 86 -2.88 3.37 13.24
C GLY A 86 -1.58 2.83 12.62
N ALA A 87 -1.34 3.09 11.33
CA ALA A 87 -0.08 2.80 10.65
C ALA A 87 1.02 3.87 10.90
N GLY A 88 0.76 4.89 11.73
CA GLY A 88 1.71 5.96 12.05
C GLY A 88 1.78 7.06 10.96
N LEU A 89 0.76 7.14 10.11
CA LEU A 89 0.64 8.11 9.02
C LEU A 89 -0.35 9.21 9.41
N ASP A 90 -0.36 10.31 8.66
CA ASP A 90 -1.21 11.46 8.94
C ASP A 90 -2.31 11.70 7.89
N LYS A 91 -3.04 12.81 8.02
CA LYS A 91 -4.11 13.20 7.10
C LYS A 91 -3.60 13.50 5.68
N ASN A 92 -2.42 14.11 5.55
CA ASN A 92 -1.84 14.39 4.24
C ASN A 92 -1.40 13.09 3.56
N ASP A 93 -0.85 12.16 4.34
CA ASP A 93 -0.54 10.80 3.87
C ASP A 93 -1.82 10.12 3.37
N TYR A 94 -2.93 10.21 4.12
CA TYR A 94 -4.21 9.62 3.71
C TYR A 94 -4.74 10.18 2.39
N ASP A 95 -4.73 11.50 2.21
CA ASP A 95 -5.22 12.13 0.99
C ASP A 95 -4.31 11.80 -0.22
N THR A 96 -2.99 11.64 0.02
CA THR A 96 -2.03 11.16 -0.97
C THR A 96 -2.29 9.70 -1.36
N ILE A 97 -2.55 8.83 -0.38
CA ILE A 97 -2.90 7.42 -0.58
C ILE A 97 -4.15 7.28 -1.46
N LYS A 98 -5.20 8.06 -1.18
CA LYS A 98 -6.41 8.08 -2.04
C LYS A 98 -6.10 8.53 -3.46
N SER A 99 -5.26 9.56 -3.61
CA SER A 99 -4.83 10.04 -4.92
C SER A 99 -4.02 9.00 -5.69
N ASN A 100 -3.15 8.23 -5.01
CA ASN A 100 -2.40 7.13 -5.62
C ASN A 100 -3.32 6.06 -6.19
N ALA A 101 -4.35 5.64 -5.44
CA ALA A 101 -5.33 4.66 -5.90
C ALA A 101 -6.07 5.14 -7.17
N VAL A 102 -6.51 6.40 -7.21
CA VAL A 102 -7.13 6.99 -8.41
C VAL A 102 -6.17 7.01 -9.60
N ASN A 103 -4.90 7.34 -9.37
CA ASN A 103 -3.89 7.39 -10.43
C ASN A 103 -3.56 6.00 -10.99
N LEU A 104 -3.55 4.95 -10.15
CA LEU A 104 -3.41 3.57 -10.58
C LEU A 104 -4.56 3.13 -11.49
N LEU A 105 -5.80 3.44 -11.12
CA LEU A 105 -6.98 3.15 -11.95
C LEU A 105 -6.91 3.84 -13.33
N LYS A 106 -6.49 5.11 -13.36
CA LYS A 106 -6.29 5.84 -14.62
C LYS A 106 -5.23 5.18 -15.51
N LYS A 107 -4.11 4.74 -14.93
CA LYS A 107 -3.03 4.04 -15.65
C LYS A 107 -3.51 2.73 -16.28
N ILE A 108 -4.38 1.99 -15.59
CA ILE A 108 -4.96 0.75 -16.13
C ILE A 108 -5.94 1.06 -17.26
N SER A 109 -6.79 2.09 -17.09
CA SER A 109 -7.76 2.51 -18.10
C SER A 109 -7.13 2.97 -19.41
N THR A 110 -5.93 3.59 -19.37
CA THR A 110 -5.19 4.00 -20.58
C THR A 110 -4.39 2.88 -21.23
N LYS A 111 -4.08 1.78 -20.52
CA LYS A 111 -3.38 0.60 -21.04
C LYS A 111 -4.27 -0.33 -21.87
N HIS A 112 -5.57 -0.09 -21.88
CA HIS A 112 -6.58 -0.84 -22.64
C HIS A 112 -7.18 -0.02 -23.80
N ARG A 113 -6.46 1.00 -24.26
CA ARG A 113 -6.65 1.68 -25.55
C ARG A 113 -5.37 1.53 -26.37
#